data_AF-A0A953JQC1-F1
#
_entry.id   AF-A0A953JQC1-F1
#
_cell.length_a   1.000
_cell.length_b   1.000
_cell.length_c   1.000
_cell.angle_alpha   90.00
_cell.angle_beta   90.00
_cell.angle_gamma   90.00
#
_symmetry.space_group_name_H-M   'P 1'
#
loop_
_entity.id
_entity.type
_entity.pdbx_description
1 polymer ?
#
loop_
_entity_poly.entity_id
_entity_poly.type
_entity_poly.pdbx_seq_one_letter_code
_entity_poly.pdbx_strand_id
1 'polypeptide(L)'
;MSKRLRTTFLTMALAAGYLLASCKSSANSPGSSIFGPADQTAQAAELVVQANQDLQKIKVLYEENEGKRIEIKKAMEANDTEAAKRIANEVEKLINDGATSANDAIDKLQKAQEMEINDDYREYLRLKEQSLKLEAEAFDYYRQAAKILNENFDPKDTAKRDKVKVDFKDLSDKYLETMERARDYSHRANELAKEVAVREQN
;
A
#
# COMPACT_ATOMS: atom_id res chain seq x y z
N MET A 1 3.05 -14.27 -37.08
CA MET A 1 4.13 -14.10 -36.10
C MET A 1 3.86 -12.82 -35.30
N SER A 2 3.24 -12.94 -34.12
CA SER A 2 2.98 -11.80 -33.23
C SER A 2 3.81 -11.98 -31.96
N LYS A 3 4.73 -11.05 -31.73
CA LYS A 3 5.64 -11.03 -30.58
C LYS A 3 4.83 -10.72 -29.34
N ARG A 4 4.69 -11.71 -28.44
CA ARG A 4 4.21 -11.52 -27.08
C ARG A 4 5.15 -10.55 -26.36
N LEU A 5 4.66 -9.35 -26.03
CA LEU A 5 5.31 -8.46 -25.08
C LEU A 5 5.39 -9.23 -23.76
N ARG A 6 6.62 -9.48 -23.31
CA ARG A 6 6.90 -10.00 -21.97
C ARG A 6 6.60 -8.88 -20.99
N THR A 7 5.52 -9.02 -20.24
CA THR A 7 5.26 -8.21 -19.05
C THR A 7 6.36 -8.52 -18.06
N THR A 8 7.24 -7.56 -17.83
CA THR A 8 8.27 -7.62 -16.79
C THR A 8 7.54 -7.61 -15.45
N PHE A 9 7.35 -8.79 -14.87
CA PHE A 9 6.97 -8.93 -13.46
C PHE A 9 8.10 -8.34 -12.62
N LEU A 10 7.89 -7.17 -12.04
CA LEU A 10 8.77 -6.64 -11.02
C LEU A 10 8.36 -7.30 -9.69
N THR A 11 8.84 -8.51 -9.47
CA THR A 11 8.84 -9.12 -8.14
C THR A 11 9.70 -8.26 -7.23
N MET A 12 9.06 -7.38 -6.47
CA MET A 12 9.70 -6.70 -5.35
C MET A 12 9.91 -7.78 -4.28
N ALA A 13 11.14 -8.29 -4.22
CA ALA A 13 11.55 -9.26 -3.22
C ALA A 13 11.35 -8.67 -1.82
N LEU A 14 10.29 -9.10 -1.15
CA LEU A 14 10.13 -8.99 0.29
C LEU A 14 11.19 -9.90 0.92
N ALA A 15 12.35 -9.33 1.23
CA ALA A 15 13.25 -9.90 2.23
C ALA A 15 12.65 -9.63 3.62
N ALA A 16 11.53 -10.30 3.92
CA ALA A 16 10.89 -10.28 5.23
C ALA A 16 10.19 -11.62 5.45
N GLY A 17 11.00 -12.67 5.61
CA GLY A 17 10.51 -14.01 5.90
C GLY A 17 11.70 -14.92 6.07
N TYR A 18 12.12 -15.08 7.33
CA TYR A 18 12.70 -16.28 7.95
C TYR A 18 13.50 -15.84 9.17
N LEU A 19 12.81 -15.56 10.28
CA LEU A 19 13.42 -15.75 11.60
C LEU A 19 12.46 -16.59 12.44
N LEU A 20 12.97 -17.78 12.71
CA LEU A 20 12.28 -18.98 13.14
C LEU A 20 11.90 -18.90 14.62
N ALA A 21 10.76 -19.49 14.96
CA ALA A 21 10.57 -20.08 16.27
C ALA A 21 11.44 -21.33 16.37
N SER A 22 12.46 -21.33 17.24
CA SER A 22 12.89 -22.51 18.01
C SER A 22 14.02 -22.14 18.98
N CYS A 23 13.71 -22.11 20.27
CA CYS A 23 14.70 -22.14 21.33
C CYS A 23 15.44 -23.48 21.34
N LYS A 24 16.77 -23.46 21.15
CA LYS A 24 17.72 -24.39 21.81
C LYS A 24 19.14 -23.83 21.72
N SER A 25 19.80 -23.91 22.87
CA SER A 25 21.12 -23.37 23.23
C SER A 25 22.27 -23.68 22.27
N SER A 26 23.19 -22.72 22.15
CA SER A 26 24.66 -22.86 22.00
C SER A 26 25.22 -21.97 20.88
N ALA A 27 25.92 -20.92 21.31
CA ALA A 27 27.10 -20.29 20.71
C ALA A 27 27.10 -19.92 19.21
N ASN A 28 27.36 -18.62 18.99
CA ASN A 28 27.84 -17.99 17.75
C ASN A 28 26.89 -17.95 16.55
N SER A 29 26.06 -16.90 16.54
CA SER A 29 25.75 -16.13 15.32
C SER A 29 25.54 -14.67 15.72
N PRO A 30 26.29 -13.69 15.17
CA PRO A 30 25.97 -12.28 15.35
C PRO A 30 24.75 -11.98 14.49
N GLY A 31 23.56 -12.03 15.11
CA GLY A 31 22.29 -11.76 14.43
C GLY A 31 22.13 -10.27 14.16
N SER A 32 22.50 -9.87 12.95
CA SER A 32 22.22 -8.58 12.31
C SER A 32 20.73 -8.25 12.32
N SER A 33 20.33 -7.16 12.96
CA SER A 33 18.94 -6.72 12.92
C SER A 33 18.79 -5.30 13.42
N ILE A 34 18.18 -4.46 12.58
CA ILE A 34 17.56 -3.17 12.95
C ILE A 34 16.73 -3.25 14.26
N PHE A 35 16.32 -4.46 14.64
CA PHE A 35 15.74 -4.87 15.91
C PHE A 35 16.79 -5.05 17.03
N GLY A 36 17.70 -4.07 17.23
CA GLY A 36 18.72 -4.11 18.30
C GLY A 36 18.17 -4.40 19.71
N PRO A 37 19.03 -4.56 20.74
CA PRO A 37 18.69 -5.22 22.01
C PRO A 37 17.86 -4.37 23.00
N ALA A 38 16.97 -3.48 22.54
CA ALA A 38 16.12 -2.73 23.45
C ALA A 38 15.06 -3.64 24.09
N ASP A 39 14.72 -3.40 25.36
CA ASP A 39 13.94 -4.31 26.21
C ASP A 39 12.56 -4.69 25.63
N GLN A 40 11.95 -3.79 24.86
CA GLN A 40 10.62 -4.00 24.25
C GLN A 40 10.64 -4.40 22.78
N THR A 41 11.83 -4.62 22.19
CA THR A 41 11.98 -4.89 20.76
C THR A 41 11.20 -6.10 20.28
N ALA A 42 11.10 -7.16 21.10
CA ALA A 42 10.33 -8.35 20.76
C ALA A 42 8.82 -8.08 20.65
N GLN A 43 8.28 -7.23 21.54
CA GLN A 43 6.86 -6.85 21.53
C GLN A 43 6.56 -5.89 20.37
N ALA A 44 7.45 -4.93 20.11
CA ALA A 44 7.36 -4.05 18.94
C ALA A 44 7.42 -4.87 17.64
N ALA A 45 8.30 -5.87 17.56
CA ALA A 45 8.37 -6.77 16.42
C ALA A 45 7.07 -7.56 16.22
N GLU A 46 6.40 -8.01 17.28
CA GLU A 46 5.10 -8.67 17.16
C GLU A 46 4.01 -7.75 16.58
N LEU A 47 3.93 -6.50 17.06
CA LEU A 47 3.02 -5.49 16.48
C LEU A 47 3.32 -5.24 15.00
N VAL A 48 4.59 -5.23 14.62
CA VAL A 48 5.02 -5.05 13.22
C VAL A 48 4.70 -6.28 12.36
N VAL A 49 4.81 -7.49 12.90
CA VAL A 49 4.36 -8.71 12.22
C VAL A 49 2.86 -8.65 11.94
N GLN A 50 2.06 -8.25 12.93
CA GLN A 50 0.61 -8.08 12.77
C GLN A 50 0.29 -6.97 11.76
N ALA A 51 0.98 -5.82 11.83
CA ALA A 51 0.84 -4.75 10.84
C ALA A 51 1.15 -5.27 9.44
N ASN A 52 2.22 -6.05 9.26
CA ASN A 52 2.58 -6.67 7.97
C ASN A 52 1.50 -7.63 7.45
N GLN A 53 0.78 -8.34 8.31
CA GLN A 53 -0.34 -9.17 7.87
C GLN A 53 -1.47 -8.32 7.31
N ASP A 54 -1.80 -7.21 7.96
CA ASP A 54 -2.81 -6.27 7.46
C ASP A 54 -2.35 -5.59 6.17
N LEU A 55 -1.06 -5.28 6.05
CA LEU A 55 -0.45 -4.76 4.82
C LEU A 55 -0.57 -5.71 3.64
N GLN A 56 -0.39 -7.02 3.87
CA GLN A 56 -0.57 -8.00 2.81
C GLN A 56 -2.02 -8.03 2.31
N LYS A 57 -3.02 -7.86 3.19
CA LYS A 57 -4.43 -7.75 2.76
C LYS A 57 -4.63 -6.54 1.85
N ILE A 58 -4.08 -5.38 2.23
CA ILE A 58 -4.14 -4.15 1.41
C ILE A 58 -3.46 -4.38 0.06
N LYS A 59 -2.31 -5.06 0.04
CA LYS A 59 -1.57 -5.34 -1.19
C LYS A 59 -2.37 -6.24 -2.16
N VAL A 60 -3.02 -7.27 -1.65
CA VAL A 60 -3.91 -8.12 -2.48
C VAL A 60 -5.04 -7.27 -3.06
N LEU A 61 -5.68 -6.44 -2.23
CA LEU A 61 -6.75 -5.53 -2.69
C LEU A 61 -6.25 -4.49 -3.71
N TYR A 62 -5.00 -4.06 -3.60
CA TYR A 62 -4.33 -3.20 -4.59
C TYR A 62 -4.18 -3.93 -5.92
N GLU A 63 -3.58 -5.13 -5.91
CA GLU A 63 -3.34 -5.94 -7.10
C GLU A 63 -4.66 -6.28 -7.82
N GLU A 64 -5.73 -6.57 -7.05
CA GLU A 64 -7.08 -6.79 -7.60
C GLU A 64 -7.72 -5.52 -8.20
N ASN A 65 -7.32 -4.34 -7.73
CA ASN A 65 -7.72 -3.05 -8.30
C ASN A 65 -6.80 -2.56 -9.42
N GLU A 66 -5.62 -3.15 -9.58
CA GLU A 66 -4.60 -2.72 -10.51
C GLU A 66 -5.05 -3.00 -11.96
N GLY A 67 -5.75 -2.03 -12.53
CA GLY A 67 -6.32 -2.13 -13.88
C GLY A 67 -7.78 -1.70 -13.94
N LYS A 68 -8.54 -1.85 -12.84
CA LYS A 68 -9.95 -1.42 -12.79
C LYS A 68 -10.11 0.07 -13.09
N ARG A 69 -9.13 0.92 -12.73
CA ARG A 69 -9.13 2.35 -13.10
C ARG A 69 -9.07 2.54 -14.61
N ILE A 70 -8.24 1.75 -15.29
CA ILE A 70 -8.08 1.78 -16.74
C ILE A 70 -9.36 1.24 -17.41
N GLU A 71 -9.98 0.20 -16.83
CA GLU A 71 -11.25 -0.34 -17.32
C GLU A 71 -12.39 0.66 -17.18
N ILE A 72 -12.50 1.34 -16.03
CA ILE A 72 -13.47 2.44 -15.84
C ILE A 72 -13.26 3.51 -16.90
N LYS A 73 -12.02 3.99 -17.06
CA LYS A 73 -11.71 5.01 -18.07
C LYS A 73 -12.14 4.58 -19.47
N LYS A 74 -11.83 3.35 -19.88
CA LYS A 74 -12.25 2.80 -21.17
C LYS A 74 -13.77 2.71 -21.32
N ALA A 75 -14.47 2.28 -20.27
CA ALA A 75 -15.94 2.22 -20.27
C ALA A 75 -16.56 3.62 -20.42
N MET A 76 -16.00 4.63 -19.73
CA MET A 76 -16.43 6.02 -19.88
C MET A 76 -16.16 6.59 -21.27
N GLU A 77 -15.02 6.26 -21.88
CA GLU A 77 -14.68 6.64 -23.25
C GLU A 77 -15.61 6.00 -24.28
N ALA A 78 -16.02 4.75 -24.05
CA ALA A 78 -17.01 4.04 -24.85
C ALA A 78 -18.47 4.46 -24.58
N ASN A 79 -18.71 5.33 -23.58
CA ASN A 79 -20.03 5.68 -23.05
C ASN A 79 -20.84 4.44 -22.59
N ASP A 80 -20.15 3.40 -22.13
CA ASP A 80 -20.75 2.20 -21.54
C ASP A 80 -21.03 2.44 -20.05
N THR A 81 -22.19 3.03 -19.78
CA THR A 81 -22.64 3.38 -18.43
C THR A 81 -22.78 2.17 -17.50
N GLU A 82 -23.32 1.06 -18.01
CA GLU A 82 -23.52 -0.16 -17.25
C GLU A 82 -22.18 -0.72 -16.78
N ALA A 83 -21.22 -0.84 -17.69
CA ALA A 83 -19.88 -1.32 -17.35
C ALA A 83 -19.17 -0.37 -16.39
N ALA A 84 -19.21 0.94 -16.66
CA ALA A 84 -18.54 1.94 -15.83
C ALA A 84 -19.05 1.92 -14.38
N LYS A 85 -20.38 1.88 -14.18
CA LYS A 85 -20.99 1.81 -12.85
C LYS A 85 -20.74 0.48 -12.14
N ARG A 86 -20.80 -0.65 -12.86
CA ARG A 86 -20.47 -1.96 -12.28
C ARG A 86 -19.05 -1.99 -11.73
N ILE A 87 -18.07 -1.55 -12.53
CA ILE A 87 -16.66 -1.55 -12.09
C ILE A 87 -16.45 -0.54 -10.95
N ALA A 88 -17.08 0.62 -11.00
CA ALA A 88 -17.02 1.60 -9.90
C ALA A 88 -17.57 1.04 -8.57
N ASN A 89 -18.68 0.31 -8.60
CA ASN A 89 -19.21 -0.37 -7.40
C ASN A 89 -18.25 -1.43 -6.84
N GLU A 90 -17.61 -2.22 -7.70
CA GLU A 90 -16.60 -3.21 -7.28
C GLU A 90 -15.41 -2.52 -6.61
N VAL A 91 -14.91 -1.44 -7.20
CA VAL A 91 -13.82 -0.63 -6.66
C VAL A 91 -14.18 -0.04 -5.30
N GLU A 92 -15.37 0.55 -5.16
CA GLU A 92 -15.84 1.13 -3.91
C GLU A 92 -15.89 0.09 -2.78
N LYS A 93 -16.39 -1.11 -3.06
CA LYS A 93 -16.41 -2.21 -2.09
C LYS A 93 -15.01 -2.62 -1.65
N LEU A 94 -14.10 -2.84 -2.60
CA LEU A 94 -12.71 -3.26 -2.31
C LEU A 94 -11.97 -2.21 -1.48
N ILE A 95 -12.17 -0.92 -1.75
CA ILE A 95 -11.51 0.15 -1.00
C ILE A 95 -12.05 0.24 0.43
N ASN A 96 -13.36 0.09 0.62
CA ASN A 96 -13.95 0.08 1.96
C ASN A 96 -13.41 -1.08 2.81
N ASP A 97 -13.24 -2.26 2.22
CA ASP A 97 -12.63 -3.42 2.90
C ASP A 97 -11.15 -3.16 3.24
N GLY A 98 -10.41 -2.52 2.34
CA GLY A 98 -8.99 -2.17 2.52
C GLY A 98 -8.75 -1.07 3.57
N ALA A 99 -9.65 -0.10 3.69
CA ALA A 99 -9.50 1.03 4.61
C ALA A 99 -9.39 0.60 6.08
N THR A 100 -10.13 -0.43 6.48
CA THR A 100 -10.05 -0.98 7.85
C THR A 100 -8.67 -1.57 8.11
N SER A 101 -8.15 -2.38 7.18
CA SER A 101 -6.82 -2.98 7.30
C SER A 101 -5.71 -1.92 7.33
N ALA A 102 -5.87 -0.82 6.58
CA ALA A 102 -4.91 0.29 6.57
C ALA A 102 -4.84 1.00 7.92
N ASN A 103 -6.00 1.35 8.50
CA ASN A 103 -6.05 1.98 9.81
C ASN A 103 -5.46 1.07 10.90
N ASP A 104 -5.84 -0.21 10.86
CA ASP A 104 -5.34 -1.22 11.80
C ASP A 104 -3.82 -1.40 11.72
N ALA A 105 -3.23 -1.32 10.52
CA ALA A 105 -1.78 -1.38 10.33
C ALA A 105 -1.10 -0.11 10.85
N ILE A 106 -1.64 1.07 10.54
CA ILE A 106 -1.12 2.37 10.98
C ILE A 106 -1.11 2.44 12.52
N ASP A 107 -2.20 2.06 13.17
CA ASP A 107 -2.32 2.08 14.64
C ASP A 107 -1.29 1.16 15.30
N LYS A 108 -1.03 -0.02 14.73
CA LYS A 108 -0.01 -0.95 15.23
C LYS A 108 1.41 -0.38 15.07
N LEU A 109 1.69 0.27 13.95
CA LEU A 109 2.99 0.93 13.73
C LEU A 109 3.21 2.12 14.68
N GLN A 110 2.16 2.89 14.97
CA GLN A 110 2.22 3.98 15.95
C GLN A 110 2.50 3.45 17.36
N LYS A 111 1.76 2.42 17.79
CA LYS A 111 2.00 1.77 19.09
C LYS A 111 3.41 1.22 19.20
N ALA A 112 3.94 0.61 18.14
CA ALA A 112 5.31 0.11 18.12
C ALA A 112 6.36 1.24 18.23
N GLN A 113 6.10 2.42 17.65
CA GLN A 113 6.97 3.60 17.77
C GLN A 113 7.00 4.21 19.18
N GLU A 114 5.94 4.03 19.96
CA GLU A 114 5.83 4.50 21.34
C GLU A 114 6.61 3.60 22.33
N MET A 115 7.02 2.41 21.90
CA MET A 115 7.78 1.47 22.72
C MET A 115 9.24 1.91 22.90
N GLU A 116 9.91 1.30 23.88
CA GLU A 116 11.35 1.47 24.08
C GLU A 116 12.12 0.68 23.02
N ILE A 117 12.23 1.29 21.83
CA ILE A 117 12.99 0.83 20.68
C ILE A 117 14.06 1.85 20.28
N ASN A 118 15.09 1.37 19.59
CA ASN A 118 16.17 2.23 19.09
C ASN A 118 15.68 3.20 18.00
N ASP A 119 16.42 4.30 17.82
CA ASP A 119 16.04 5.40 16.92
C ASP A 119 15.96 4.98 15.45
N ASP A 120 16.87 4.12 15.00
CA ASP A 120 16.86 3.61 13.62
C ASP A 120 15.60 2.78 13.35
N TYR A 121 15.20 1.94 14.31
CA TYR A 121 13.96 1.17 14.21
C TYR A 121 12.73 2.08 14.26
N ARG A 122 12.73 3.09 15.14
CA ARG A 122 11.65 4.08 15.22
C ARG A 122 11.48 4.85 13.91
N GLU A 123 12.58 5.30 13.31
CA GLU A 123 12.55 5.99 12.02
C GLU A 123 12.09 5.07 10.89
N TYR A 124 12.53 3.81 10.90
CA TYR A 124 12.02 2.80 9.97
C TYR A 124 10.49 2.64 10.07
N LEU A 125 9.95 2.52 11.28
CA LEU A 125 8.51 2.42 11.51
C LEU A 125 7.77 3.68 11.09
N ARG A 126 8.32 4.85 11.39
CA ARG A 126 7.77 6.14 10.97
C ARG A 126 7.68 6.24 9.45
N LEU A 127 8.72 5.84 8.71
CA LEU A 127 8.72 5.85 7.25
C LEU A 127 7.68 4.88 6.67
N LYS A 128 7.54 3.68 7.25
CA LYS A 128 6.49 2.72 6.87
C LYS A 128 5.08 3.26 7.14
N GLU A 129 4.88 3.91 8.28
CA GLU A 129 3.61 4.55 8.62
C GLU A 129 3.25 5.67 7.64
N GLN A 130 4.22 6.52 7.26
CA GLN A 130 3.98 7.59 6.28
C GLN A 130 3.63 7.05 4.89
N SER A 131 4.32 5.98 4.44
CA SER A 131 3.96 5.28 3.21
C SER A 131 2.49 4.85 3.25
N LEU A 132 2.05 4.27 4.37
CA LEU A 132 0.70 3.75 4.50
C LEU A 132 -0.39 4.80 4.55
N LYS A 133 -0.12 5.90 5.27
CA LYS A 133 -1.04 7.04 5.30
C LYS A 133 -1.28 7.58 3.90
N LEU A 134 -0.23 7.67 3.08
CA LEU A 134 -0.34 8.10 1.68
C LEU A 134 -1.05 7.06 0.81
N GLU A 135 -0.79 5.76 0.97
CA GLU A 135 -1.55 4.72 0.26
C GLU A 135 -3.04 4.80 0.58
N ALA A 136 -3.39 4.95 1.87
CA ALA A 136 -4.78 5.11 2.31
C ALA A 136 -5.43 6.38 1.71
N GLU A 137 -4.73 7.51 1.71
CA GLU A 137 -5.17 8.75 1.08
C GLU A 137 -5.40 8.56 -0.43
N ALA A 138 -4.46 7.90 -1.11
CA ALA A 138 -4.59 7.60 -2.54
C ALA A 138 -5.87 6.79 -2.79
N PHE A 139 -6.07 5.70 -2.05
CA PHE A 139 -7.27 4.89 -2.18
C PHE A 139 -8.56 5.69 -1.94
N ASP A 140 -8.56 6.65 -1.02
CA ASP A 140 -9.73 7.51 -0.84
C ASP A 140 -10.02 8.39 -2.07
N TYR A 141 -9.00 8.96 -2.74
CA TYR A 141 -9.22 9.65 -4.03
C TYR A 141 -9.84 8.72 -5.06
N TYR A 142 -9.39 7.46 -5.12
CA TYR A 142 -9.93 6.51 -6.06
C TYR A 142 -11.38 6.09 -5.73
N ARG A 143 -11.71 5.96 -4.43
CA ARG A 143 -13.08 5.73 -3.95
C ARG A 143 -13.99 6.90 -4.32
N GLN A 144 -13.52 8.13 -4.12
CA GLN A 144 -14.25 9.33 -4.54
C GLN A 144 -14.49 9.32 -6.05
N ALA A 145 -13.50 8.92 -6.85
CA ALA A 145 -13.62 8.82 -8.31
C ALA A 145 -14.69 7.79 -8.73
N ALA A 146 -14.73 6.63 -8.07
CA ALA A 146 -15.76 5.62 -8.28
C ALA A 146 -17.16 6.15 -7.90
N LYS A 147 -17.26 6.82 -6.74
CA LYS A 147 -18.53 7.38 -6.24
C LYS A 147 -19.14 8.41 -7.19
N ILE A 148 -18.36 9.39 -7.64
CA ILE A 148 -18.87 10.43 -8.56
C ILE A 148 -19.40 9.83 -9.86
N LEU A 149 -18.79 8.74 -10.32
CA LEU A 149 -19.20 8.03 -11.52
C LEU A 149 -20.54 7.31 -11.29
N ASN A 150 -20.67 6.60 -10.18
CA ASN A 150 -21.91 5.92 -9.81
C ASN A 150 -23.10 6.89 -9.73
N GLU A 151 -22.89 8.02 -9.05
CA GLU A 151 -23.95 9.00 -8.75
C GLU A 151 -24.31 9.87 -9.96
N ASN A 152 -23.33 10.27 -10.78
CA ASN A 152 -23.53 11.37 -11.74
C ASN A 152 -23.34 11.00 -13.21
N PHE A 153 -22.86 9.79 -13.54
CA PHE A 153 -22.67 9.40 -14.93
C PHE A 153 -24.02 9.07 -15.59
N ASP A 154 -24.51 10.01 -16.41
CA ASP A 154 -25.71 9.87 -17.25
C ASP A 154 -25.31 9.98 -18.74
N PRO A 155 -25.52 8.93 -19.55
CA PRO A 155 -25.15 8.95 -20.97
C PRO A 155 -26.00 9.92 -21.79
N LYS A 156 -27.18 10.33 -21.31
CA LYS A 156 -28.10 11.23 -22.00
C LYS A 156 -27.82 12.71 -21.71
N ASP A 157 -27.09 13.01 -20.63
CA ASP A 157 -26.69 14.37 -20.26
C ASP A 157 -25.20 14.59 -20.56
N THR A 158 -24.93 15.22 -21.71
CA THR A 158 -23.57 15.48 -22.19
C THR A 158 -22.77 16.36 -21.23
N ALA A 159 -23.39 17.39 -20.65
CA ALA A 159 -22.70 18.30 -19.74
C ALA A 159 -22.29 17.59 -18.45
N LYS A 160 -23.18 16.79 -17.85
CA LYS A 160 -22.85 15.98 -16.68
C LYS A 160 -21.80 14.93 -16.97
N ARG A 161 -21.93 14.21 -18.08
CA ARG A 161 -20.97 13.18 -18.49
C ARG A 161 -19.56 13.76 -18.65
N ASP A 162 -19.43 14.90 -19.33
CA ASP A 162 -18.13 15.51 -19.57
C ASP A 162 -17.52 16.06 -18.27
N LYS A 163 -18.34 16.60 -17.37
CA LYS A 163 -17.90 16.97 -16.02
C LYS A 163 -17.39 15.75 -15.24
N VAL A 164 -18.13 14.64 -15.22
CA VAL A 164 -17.72 13.41 -14.53
C VAL A 164 -16.41 12.86 -15.09
N LYS A 165 -16.19 12.95 -16.41
CA LYS A 165 -14.90 12.57 -17.03
C LYS A 165 -13.74 13.42 -16.53
N VAL A 166 -13.93 14.72 -16.37
CA VAL A 166 -12.91 15.64 -15.83
C VAL A 166 -12.65 15.33 -14.35
N ASP A 167 -13.69 15.29 -13.52
CA ASP A 167 -13.58 15.03 -12.08
C ASP A 167 -12.92 13.66 -11.82
N PHE A 168 -13.28 12.63 -12.60
CA PHE A 168 -12.67 11.30 -12.51
C PHE A 168 -11.19 11.32 -12.86
N LYS A 169 -10.80 12.09 -13.89
CA LYS A 169 -9.41 12.24 -14.30
C LYS A 169 -8.59 12.93 -13.20
N ASP A 170 -9.09 14.04 -12.65
CA ASP A 170 -8.36 14.79 -11.63
C ASP A 170 -8.14 13.96 -10.35
N LEU A 171 -9.14 13.17 -9.93
CA LEU A 171 -9.00 12.24 -8.81
C LEU A 171 -8.07 11.07 -9.13
N SER A 172 -8.10 10.57 -10.37
CA SER A 172 -7.16 9.54 -10.84
C SER A 172 -5.71 10.01 -10.85
N ASP A 173 -5.47 11.27 -11.21
CA ASP A 173 -4.13 11.86 -11.21
C ASP A 173 -3.61 12.04 -9.78
N LYS A 174 -4.45 12.54 -8.86
CA LYS A 174 -4.12 12.62 -7.42
C LYS A 174 -3.80 11.26 -6.82
N TYR A 175 -4.57 10.22 -7.17
CA TYR A 175 -4.28 8.85 -6.77
C TYR A 175 -2.86 8.44 -7.20
N LEU A 176 -2.49 8.66 -8.47
CA LEU A 176 -1.18 8.26 -8.99
C LEU A 176 -0.04 9.02 -8.32
N GLU A 177 -0.16 10.34 -8.18
CA GLU A 177 0.83 11.19 -7.51
C GLU A 177 1.03 10.78 -6.05
N THR A 178 -0.06 10.51 -5.34
CA THR A 178 0.00 10.14 -3.93
C THR A 178 0.61 8.75 -3.75
N MET A 179 0.28 7.80 -4.64
CA MET A 179 0.91 6.47 -4.66
C MET A 179 2.41 6.54 -4.96
N GLU A 180 2.86 7.46 -5.81
CA GLU A 180 4.28 7.67 -6.07
C GLU A 180 5.01 8.16 -4.81
N ARG A 181 4.44 9.16 -4.12
CA ARG A 181 4.97 9.65 -2.83
C ARG A 181 5.00 8.54 -1.77
N ALA A 182 3.98 7.69 -1.72
CA ALA A 182 3.99 6.53 -0.82
C ALA A 182 5.16 5.59 -1.12
N ARG A 183 5.39 5.26 -2.40
CA ARG A 183 6.52 4.42 -2.83
C ARG A 183 7.86 5.01 -2.41
N ASP A 184 8.03 6.33 -2.47
CA ASP A 184 9.25 6.99 -2.02
C ASP A 184 9.51 6.78 -0.52
N TYR A 185 8.48 6.90 0.33
CA TYR A 185 8.60 6.61 1.76
C TYR A 185 8.92 5.13 2.01
N SER A 186 8.26 4.21 1.30
CA SER A 186 8.56 2.77 1.40
C SER A 186 9.98 2.44 0.98
N HIS A 187 10.48 3.08 -0.09
CA HIS A 187 11.85 2.94 -0.56
C HIS A 187 12.84 3.45 0.50
N ARG A 188 12.62 4.64 1.05
CA ARG A 188 13.45 5.20 2.13
C ARG A 188 13.51 4.29 3.36
N ALA A 189 12.39 3.68 3.76
CA ALA A 189 12.38 2.71 4.86
C ALA A 189 13.27 1.49 4.55
N ASN A 190 13.23 0.98 3.31
CA ASN A 190 14.04 -0.15 2.91
C ASN A 190 15.53 0.19 2.82
N GLU A 191 15.89 1.39 2.34
CA GLU A 191 17.28 1.83 2.30
C GLU A 191 17.84 2.00 3.71
N LEU A 192 17.09 2.61 4.64
CA LEU A 192 17.49 2.69 6.04
C LEU A 192 17.77 1.30 6.64
N ALA A 193 16.88 0.33 6.39
CA ALA A 193 17.08 -1.04 6.87
C ALA A 193 18.35 -1.69 6.31
N LYS A 194 18.68 -1.43 5.04
CA LYS A 194 19.94 -1.90 4.43
C LYS A 194 21.15 -1.20 5.04
N GLU A 195 21.10 0.12 5.22
CA GLU A 195 22.19 0.91 5.79
C GLU A 195 22.52 0.47 7.21
N VAL A 196 21.50 0.24 8.05
CA VAL A 196 21.67 -0.31 9.40
C VAL A 196 22.35 -1.68 9.34
N ALA A 197 21.87 -2.58 8.47
CA ALA A 197 22.45 -3.91 8.32
C ALA A 197 23.93 -3.88 7.89
N VAL A 198 24.33 -2.90 7.07
CA VAL A 198 25.73 -2.69 6.68
C VAL A 198 26.57 -2.10 7.82
N ARG A 199 26.02 -1.15 8.58
CA ARG A 199 26.72 -0.56 9.76
C ARG A 199 27.01 -1.60 10.83
N GLU A 200 26.12 -2.58 11.04
CA GLU A 200 26.30 -3.64 12.03
C GLU A 200 27.30 -4.72 11.62
N GLN A 201 27.69 -4.79 10.34
CA GLN A 201 28.67 -5.75 9.82
C GLN A 201 30.12 -5.22 9.83
N ASN A 202 30.32 -3.92 10.06
CA ASN A 202 31.62 -3.24 10.04
C ASN A 202 32.01 -2.75 11.43
#